data_AF-Q2U8N9-F1
#
_entry.id   AF-Q2U8N9-F1
#
_cell.length_a   1.000
_cell.length_b   1.000
_cell.length_c   1.000
_cell.angle_alpha   90.00
_cell.angle_beta   90.00
_cell.angle_gamma   90.00
#
_symmetry.space_group_name_H-M   'P 1'
#
loop_
_entity.id
_entity.type
_entity.pdbx_description
1 polymer ?
#
loop_
_entity_poly.entity_id
_entity_poly.type
_entity_poly.pdbx_seq_one_letter_code
_entity_poly.pdbx_strand_id
1 'polypeptide(L)'
;MKRIPGEPLSKAWSKLSTHEKEGIAKQTAEYLLQLRNLQSDKTQSLTGGPVYLDFLFRNKDSHLSHGPITTHDELWAHMERGLNEAISEAVRIRLRQRMPPAAPYTFTHGDLTNVNIMVENGCLTGIIDWETSG
;
A
#
# COMPACT_ATOMS: atom_id res chain seq x y z
N MET A 1 22.92 -4.87 0.79
CA MET A 1 22.13 -3.85 1.54
C MET A 1 22.79 -3.60 2.89
N LYS A 2 22.63 -2.39 3.46
CA LYS A 2 23.04 -2.08 4.83
C LYS A 2 21.80 -2.08 5.72
N ARG A 3 21.96 -2.47 6.99
CA ARG A 3 20.86 -2.44 7.97
C ARG A 3 20.46 -0.99 8.26
N ILE A 4 19.15 -0.72 8.23
CA ILE A 4 18.60 0.58 8.64
C ILE A 4 18.72 0.71 10.18
N PRO A 5 19.23 1.84 10.70
CA PRO A 5 19.41 2.06 12.14
C PRO A 5 18.07 2.21 12.87
N GLY A 6 18.10 2.00 14.19
CA GLY A 6 16.92 2.12 15.05
C GLY A 6 16.12 0.84 15.26
N GLU A 7 14.89 1.01 15.74
CA GLU A 7 13.91 -0.06 15.98
C GLU A 7 12.59 0.21 15.23
N PRO A 8 11.77 -0.82 14.94
CA PRO A 8 10.45 -0.62 14.36
C PRO A 8 9.57 0.30 15.21
N LEU A 9 8.78 1.15 14.56
CA LEU A 9 7.86 2.09 15.22
C LEU A 9 6.90 1.36 16.16
N SER A 10 6.46 0.16 15.81
CA SER A 10 5.64 -0.71 16.67
C SER A 10 6.26 -0.98 18.05
N LYS A 11 7.60 -1.06 18.15
CA LYS A 11 8.33 -1.25 19.42
C LYS A 11 8.64 0.05 20.13
N ALA A 12 8.89 1.13 19.39
CA ALA A 12 9.18 2.45 19.94
C ALA A 12 7.92 3.19 20.43
N TRP A 13 6.73 2.87 19.91
CA TRP A 13 5.51 3.70 20.04
C TRP A 13 5.16 4.13 21.47
N SER A 14 5.31 3.23 22.45
CA SER A 14 5.00 3.52 23.85
C SER A 14 6.02 4.44 24.54
N LYS A 15 7.24 4.56 23.98
CA LYS A 15 8.35 5.36 24.51
C LYS A 15 8.35 6.78 23.95
N LEU A 16 7.69 7.01 22.82
CA LEU A 16 7.69 8.28 22.11
C LEU A 16 6.70 9.27 22.74
N SER A 17 7.15 10.52 22.87
CA SER A 17 6.29 11.66 23.18
C SER A 17 5.30 11.95 22.05
N THR A 18 4.26 12.73 22.35
CA THR A 18 3.29 13.17 21.33
C THR A 18 3.97 13.93 20.20
N HIS A 19 4.92 14.82 20.52
CA HIS A 19 5.65 15.61 19.54
C HIS A 19 6.49 14.73 18.60
N GLU A 20 7.17 13.70 19.13
CA GLU A 20 7.92 12.76 18.28
C GLU A 20 7.00 11.94 17.38
N LYS A 21 5.84 11.49 17.89
CA LYS A 21 4.85 10.77 17.08
C LYS A 21 4.34 11.63 15.92
N GLU A 22 4.02 12.89 16.18
CA GLU A 22 3.63 13.85 15.15
C GLU A 22 4.75 14.08 14.14
N GLY A 23 5.99 14.23 14.61
CA GLY A 23 7.17 14.37 13.76
C GLY A 23 7.40 13.17 12.85
N ILE A 24 7.28 11.94 13.37
CA ILE A 24 7.40 10.70 12.60
C ILE A 24 6.26 10.57 11.59
N ALA A 25 5.03 10.90 11.99
CA ALA A 25 3.88 10.88 11.09
C ALA A 25 4.07 11.84 9.90
N LYS A 26 4.56 13.06 10.18
CA LYS A 26 4.88 14.05 9.14
C LYS A 26 5.98 13.55 8.20
N GLN A 27 7.10 13.05 8.73
CA GLN A 27 8.19 12.49 7.92
C GLN A 27 7.70 11.33 7.05
N THR A 28 6.92 10.41 7.62
CA THR A 28 6.34 9.28 6.88
C THR A 28 5.49 9.80 5.73
N ALA A 29 4.60 10.77 5.98
CA ALA A 29 3.77 11.35 4.93
C ALA A 29 4.59 12.04 3.84
N GLU A 30 5.64 12.78 4.20
CA GLU A 30 6.56 13.42 3.25
C GLU A 30 7.24 12.40 2.34
N TYR A 31 7.71 11.27 2.87
CA TYR A 31 8.28 10.20 2.05
C TYR A 31 7.24 9.56 1.13
N LEU A 32 6.02 9.30 1.62
CA LEU A 32 4.95 8.76 0.77
C LEU A 32 4.55 9.74 -0.36
N LEU A 33 4.58 11.04 -0.09
CA LEU A 33 4.34 12.07 -1.11
C LEU A 33 5.44 12.06 -2.19
N GLN A 34 6.69 11.79 -1.83
CA GLN A 34 7.77 11.63 -2.81
C GLN A 34 7.51 10.40 -3.71
N LEU A 35 7.10 9.26 -3.13
CA LEU A 35 6.75 8.07 -3.91
C LEU A 35 5.58 8.32 -4.86
N ARG A 36 4.57 9.08 -4.42
CA ARG A 36 3.38 9.41 -5.24
C ARG A 36 3.69 10.24 -6.48
N ASN A 37 4.87 10.87 -6.56
CA ASN A 37 5.31 11.53 -7.79
C ASN A 37 5.77 10.53 -8.87
N LEU A 38 6.06 9.28 -8.48
CA LEU A 38 6.36 8.20 -9.41
C LEU A 38 5.03 7.63 -9.92
N GLN A 39 4.70 7.97 -11.18
CA GLN A 39 3.42 7.62 -11.79
C GLN A 39 3.60 6.67 -12.97
N SER A 40 2.55 5.91 -13.24
CA SER A 40 2.42 5.01 -14.39
C SER A 40 1.06 5.24 -15.06
N ASP A 41 0.96 4.90 -16.34
CA ASP A 41 -0.31 4.87 -17.07
C ASP A 41 -1.17 3.65 -16.70
N LYS A 42 -0.59 2.67 -15.99
CA LYS A 42 -1.19 1.38 -15.63
C LYS A 42 -0.68 0.89 -14.27
N THR A 43 -1.48 0.09 -13.57
CA THR A 43 -0.98 -0.74 -12.47
C THR A 43 -0.26 -1.96 -13.04
N GLN A 44 1.05 -2.07 -12.82
CA GLN A 44 1.90 -3.14 -13.37
C GLN A 44 3.16 -3.31 -12.51
N SER A 45 3.87 -4.42 -12.68
CA SER A 45 5.21 -4.59 -12.11
C SER A 45 6.23 -3.66 -12.78
N LEU A 46 7.41 -3.52 -12.17
CA LEU A 46 8.53 -2.75 -12.73
C LEU A 46 8.94 -3.18 -14.16
N THR A 47 8.65 -4.42 -14.55
CA THR A 47 8.94 -4.96 -15.89
C THR A 47 7.72 -4.95 -16.82
N GLY A 48 6.65 -4.25 -16.45
CA GLY A 48 5.39 -4.19 -17.22
C GLY A 48 4.52 -5.46 -17.09
N GLY A 49 4.81 -6.32 -16.12
CA GLY A 49 4.05 -7.54 -15.84
C GLY A 49 2.89 -7.31 -14.88
N PRO A 50 2.19 -8.37 -14.47
CA PRO A 50 1.14 -8.27 -13.47
C PRO A 50 1.70 -7.96 -12.07
N VAL A 51 0.84 -7.46 -11.19
CA VAL A 51 1.14 -7.21 -9.77
C VAL A 51 0.61 -8.32 -8.88
N TYR A 52 1.30 -8.53 -7.76
CA TYR A 52 0.94 -9.49 -6.70
C TYR A 52 0.70 -8.69 -5.42
N LEU A 53 -0.54 -8.25 -5.20
CA LEU A 53 -0.93 -7.39 -4.08
C LEU A 53 -2.07 -8.05 -3.31
N ASP A 54 -1.76 -9.07 -2.50
CA ASP A 54 -2.74 -9.88 -1.77
C ASP A 54 -3.64 -9.05 -0.83
N PHE A 55 -3.14 -7.90 -0.34
CA PHE A 55 -3.92 -6.98 0.48
C PHE A 55 -5.00 -6.24 -0.31
N LEU A 56 -4.73 -5.89 -1.58
CA LEU A 56 -5.68 -5.19 -2.44
C LEU A 56 -6.60 -6.18 -3.17
N PHE A 57 -6.04 -7.28 -3.65
CA PHE A 57 -6.73 -8.32 -4.39
C PHE A 57 -6.82 -9.59 -3.56
N ARG A 58 -7.66 -9.55 -2.53
CA ARG A 58 -7.86 -10.73 -1.68
C ARG A 58 -8.36 -11.89 -2.55
N ASN A 59 -7.71 -13.03 -2.47
CA ASN A 59 -8.20 -14.25 -3.12
C ASN A 59 -7.83 -15.45 -2.24
N LYS A 60 -8.55 -16.56 -2.41
CA LYS A 60 -8.20 -17.85 -1.80
C LYS A 60 -6.89 -18.40 -2.37
N ASP A 61 -6.56 -18.02 -3.61
CA ASP A 61 -5.31 -18.37 -4.28
C ASP A 61 -4.34 -17.18 -4.26
N SER A 62 -3.37 -17.19 -3.34
CA SER A 62 -2.34 -16.13 -3.14
C SER A 62 -1.30 -16.00 -4.26
N HIS A 63 -1.55 -16.63 -5.41
CA HIS A 63 -0.67 -16.60 -6.58
C HIS A 63 -1.38 -16.02 -7.81
N LEU A 64 -2.61 -15.52 -7.65
CA LEU A 64 -3.29 -14.88 -8.76
C LEU A 64 -2.61 -13.55 -9.09
N SER A 65 -2.18 -13.43 -10.33
CA SER A 65 -1.55 -12.22 -10.84
C SER A 65 -2.62 -11.23 -11.33
N HIS A 66 -2.44 -9.94 -11.06
CA HIS A 66 -3.41 -8.90 -11.42
C HIS A 66 -2.84 -7.92 -12.44
N GLY A 67 -3.61 -7.63 -13.50
CA GLY A 67 -3.21 -6.67 -14.52
C GLY A 67 -2.20 -7.16 -15.57
N PRO A 68 -1.55 -6.25 -16.31
CA PRO A 68 -1.61 -4.79 -16.14
C PRO A 68 -3.03 -4.22 -16.15
N ILE A 69 -3.35 -3.33 -15.20
CA ILE A 69 -4.68 -2.71 -15.07
C ILE A 69 -4.61 -1.30 -15.63
N THR A 70 -5.51 -0.99 -16.56
CA THR A 70 -5.52 0.27 -17.29
C THR A 70 -6.74 1.12 -16.96
N THR A 71 -7.83 0.50 -16.48
CA THR A 71 -9.08 1.19 -16.17
C THR A 71 -9.55 0.97 -14.74
N HIS A 72 -10.36 1.91 -14.24
CA HIS A 72 -11.05 1.77 -12.95
C HIS A 72 -11.99 0.56 -12.92
N ASP A 73 -12.60 0.22 -14.06
CA ASP A 73 -13.50 -0.92 -14.19
C ASP A 73 -12.75 -2.26 -14.10
N GLU A 74 -11.57 -2.36 -14.72
CA GLU A 74 -10.67 -3.50 -14.56
C GLU A 74 -10.20 -3.63 -13.11
N LEU A 75 -9.82 -2.52 -12.46
CA LEU A 75 -9.42 -2.53 -11.06
C LEU A 75 -10.53 -3.10 -10.17
N TRP A 76 -11.76 -2.61 -10.33
CA TRP A 76 -12.93 -3.14 -9.62
C TRP A 76 -13.13 -4.62 -9.92
N ALA A 77 -13.10 -5.03 -11.20
CA ALA A 77 -13.31 -6.42 -11.60
C ALA A 77 -12.25 -7.37 -11.02
N HIS A 78 -11.02 -6.90 -10.76
CA HIS A 78 -10.00 -7.67 -10.05
C HIS A 78 -10.25 -7.72 -8.54
N MET A 79 -10.64 -6.60 -7.90
CA MET A 79 -10.94 -6.55 -6.47
C MET A 79 -12.21 -7.34 -6.10
N GLU A 80 -13.22 -7.30 -6.96
CA GLU A 80 -14.52 -7.93 -6.75
C GLU A 80 -14.42 -9.47 -6.65
N ARG A 81 -13.42 -10.08 -7.29
CA ARG A 81 -13.13 -11.52 -7.19
C ARG A 81 -12.82 -11.95 -5.76
N GLY A 82 -12.36 -11.02 -4.92
CA GLY A 82 -12.10 -11.26 -3.50
C GLY A 82 -13.30 -11.15 -2.59
N LEU A 83 -14.44 -10.67 -3.10
CA LEU A 83 -15.65 -10.57 -2.31
C LEU A 83 -16.29 -11.95 -2.18
N ASN A 84 -16.83 -12.24 -0.99
CA ASN A 84 -17.63 -13.44 -0.78
C ASN A 84 -18.84 -13.45 -1.73
N GLU A 85 -19.10 -14.58 -2.38
CA GLU A 85 -20.23 -14.77 -3.30
C GLU A 85 -21.59 -14.46 -2.65
N ALA A 86 -21.71 -14.60 -1.32
CA ALA A 86 -22.90 -14.25 -0.56
C ALA A 86 -23.17 -12.73 -0.47
N ILE A 87 -22.21 -11.88 -0.84
CA ILE A 87 -22.43 -10.42 -0.91
C ILE A 87 -23.34 -10.10 -2.09
N SER A 88 -24.48 -9.47 -1.80
CA SER A 88 -25.49 -9.13 -2.80
C SER A 88 -25.01 -8.07 -3.80
N GLU A 89 -25.61 -8.08 -4.99
CA GLU A 89 -25.31 -7.11 -6.06
C GLU A 89 -25.50 -5.66 -5.61
N ALA A 90 -26.55 -5.39 -4.84
CA ALA A 90 -26.79 -4.05 -4.30
C ALA A 90 -25.65 -3.56 -3.39
N VAL A 91 -24.99 -4.45 -2.65
CA VAL A 91 -23.83 -4.11 -1.82
C VAL A 91 -22.58 -3.95 -2.69
N ARG A 92 -22.37 -4.80 -3.69
CA ARG A 92 -21.26 -4.69 -4.67
C ARG A 92 -21.28 -3.34 -5.39
N ILE A 93 -22.45 -2.91 -5.89
CA ILE A 93 -22.63 -1.59 -6.52
C ILE A 93 -22.27 -0.47 -5.55
N ARG A 94 -22.73 -0.53 -4.29
CA ARG A 94 -22.42 0.50 -3.29
C ARG A 94 -20.93 0.55 -2.96
N LEU A 95 -20.25 -0.59 -2.90
CA LEU A 95 -18.80 -0.66 -2.70
C LEU A 95 -18.04 -0.03 -3.87
N ARG A 96 -18.40 -0.38 -5.12
CA ARG A 96 -17.82 0.21 -6.33
C ARG A 96 -17.98 1.73 -6.35
N GLN A 97 -19.18 2.23 -6.02
CA GLN A 97 -19.45 3.67 -5.94
C GLN A 97 -18.62 4.42 -4.88
N ARG A 98 -18.05 3.71 -3.92
CA ARG A 98 -17.19 4.27 -2.86
C ARG A 98 -15.70 4.15 -3.18
N MET A 99 -15.33 3.48 -4.27
CA MET A 99 -13.93 3.43 -4.67
C MET A 99 -13.42 4.81 -5.05
N PRO A 100 -12.22 5.20 -4.58
CA PRO A 100 -11.56 6.38 -5.08
C PRO A 100 -11.20 6.21 -6.57
N PRO A 101 -10.99 7.31 -7.31
CA PRO A 101 -10.40 7.25 -8.64
C PRO A 101 -9.09 6.46 -8.61
N ALA A 102 -8.92 5.57 -9.59
CA ALA A 102 -7.71 4.73 -9.68
C ALA A 102 -6.49 5.51 -10.19
N ALA A 103 -6.73 6.57 -10.98
CA ALA A 103 -5.70 7.41 -11.56
C ALA A 103 -5.46 8.69 -10.72
N PRO A 104 -4.21 9.19 -10.66
CA PRO A 104 -3.01 8.59 -11.26
C PRO A 104 -2.59 7.30 -10.54
N TYR A 105 -2.07 6.32 -11.29
CA TYR A 105 -1.47 5.14 -10.69
C TYR A 105 -0.10 5.53 -10.14
N THR A 106 0.07 5.45 -8.82
CA THR A 106 1.28 5.89 -8.13
C THR A 106 2.02 4.72 -7.51
N PHE A 107 3.36 4.77 -7.54
CA PHE A 107 4.19 3.81 -6.83
C PHE A 107 3.88 3.81 -5.33
N THR A 108 3.57 2.64 -4.80
CA THR A 108 3.07 2.43 -3.44
C THR A 108 3.86 1.31 -2.75
N HIS A 109 4.01 1.41 -1.44
CA HIS A 109 4.75 0.41 -0.65
C HIS A 109 4.13 -1.00 -0.68
N GLY A 110 2.80 -1.11 -0.77
CA GLY A 110 2.07 -2.40 -0.76
C GLY A 110 1.74 -2.93 0.64
N ASP A 111 2.65 -2.80 1.60
CA ASP A 111 2.45 -3.23 3.01
C ASP A 111 2.96 -2.21 4.04
N LEU A 112 2.46 -0.96 3.97
CA LEU A 112 2.92 0.06 4.90
C LEU A 112 2.24 -0.08 6.26
N THR A 113 2.98 -0.61 7.23
CA THR A 113 2.54 -0.76 8.61
C THR A 113 3.60 -0.23 9.59
N ASN A 114 3.24 -0.09 10.87
CA ASN A 114 4.18 0.42 11.89
C ASN A 114 5.35 -0.55 12.20
N VAL A 115 5.32 -1.80 11.73
CA VAL A 115 6.47 -2.71 11.81
C VAL A 115 7.51 -2.43 10.72
N ASN A 116 7.09 -1.76 9.63
CA ASN A 116 7.91 -1.46 8.45
C ASN A 116 8.46 -0.03 8.45
N ILE A 117 8.17 0.76 9.49
CA ILE A 117 8.73 2.10 9.70
C ILE A 117 9.81 2.02 10.78
N MET A 118 11.05 2.35 10.43
CA MET A 118 12.20 2.36 11.33
C MET A 118 12.39 3.74 11.95
N VAL A 119 12.65 3.77 13.26
CA VAL A 119 12.85 5.03 14.01
C VAL A 119 14.04 4.97 14.96
N GLU A 120 14.70 6.11 15.12
CA GLU A 120 15.80 6.31 16.08
C GLU A 120 15.76 7.75 16.57
N ASN A 121 15.96 7.97 17.88
CA ASN A 121 15.97 9.30 18.51
C ASN A 121 14.77 10.20 18.13
N GLY A 122 13.57 9.61 18.08
CA GLY A 122 12.33 10.35 17.76
C GLY A 122 12.14 10.69 16.28
N CYS A 123 12.99 10.19 15.38
CA CYS A 123 12.95 10.47 13.94
C CYS A 123 12.80 9.20 13.11
N LEU A 124 12.24 9.33 11.90
CA LEU A 124 12.19 8.24 10.93
C LEU A 124 13.57 8.04 10.31
N THR A 125 14.07 6.81 10.32
CA THR A 125 15.38 6.44 9.74
C THR A 125 15.26 5.63 8.46
N GLY A 126 14.11 5.01 8.20
CA GLY A 126 13.82 4.36 6.93
C GLY A 126 12.47 3.65 6.91
N ILE A 127 12.06 3.25 5.71
CA ILE A 127 10.93 2.35 5.46
C ILE A 127 11.52 1.08 4.85
N ILE A 128 11.12 -0.08 5.36
CA ILE A 128 11.65 -1.40 4.96
C ILE A 128 10.51 -2.29 4.45
N ASP A 129 10.86 -3.47 3.93
CA ASP A 129 9.90 -4.50 3.50
C ASP A 129 9.10 -4.14 2.23
N TRP A 130 9.83 -3.76 1.18
CA TRP A 130 9.31 -3.32 -0.11
C TRP A 130 8.91 -4.46 -1.06
N GLU A 131 8.83 -5.70 -0.59
CA GLU A 131 8.59 -6.87 -1.45
C GLU A 131 7.22 -6.85 -2.16
N THR A 132 6.26 -6.12 -1.58
CA THR A 132 4.92 -5.91 -2.15
C THR A 132 4.78 -4.57 -2.87
N SER A 133 5.88 -3.83 -3.08
CA SER A 133 5.81 -2.50 -3.70
C SER A 133 5.58 -2.54 -5.20
N GLY A 134 4.88 -1.53 -5.72
CA GLY A 134 4.50 -1.39 -7.12
C GLY A 134 3.80 -0.08 -7.42
#